data_AF-A0A381E056-F1
#
_entry.id   AF-A0A381E056-F1
#
_cell.length_a   1.000
_cell.length_b   1.000
_cell.length_c   1.000
_cell.angle_alpha   90.00
_cell.angle_beta   90.00
_cell.angle_gamma   90.00
#
_symmetry.space_group_name_H-M   'P 1'
#
loop_
_entity.id
_entity.type
_entity.pdbx_description
1 polymer ?
#
loop_
_entity_poly.entity_id
_entity_poly.type
_entity_poly.pdbx_seq_one_letter_code
_entity_poly.pdbx_strand_id
1 'polypeptide(L)'
;MNDLTPIEALQRSLCYSCKPGSLIYTLIIGIIAGQVHIMLVKKVYAVMMTHSGFGGLTLISLLYLAMPFILLDGKLLDNAIRIRAGMGSKPVPITPFSHMTVGGLLRYFGGMTLLTLLFPFSINFIAGFLAAALGARETFTYIVIGLNILLFLLFLIYLPAIKLVFLEHDKAGAMTSIRKISTAVSDIGGKRYCIALLLNLGVAIVFLIPPALLDNIGFIAAKQSEADLILRLSGEATPFLRISAALGYAIGFFANTINSNTFAFLYPRTDEDSADNDPAPEFHNSRNSNPDYDLSPAAPSLHKTPPAQPAAAEPDFRLLADADTRDMGIETQKAFALTLARADALIHRGDNLSAIALLKTYANEQRDIAAYFPAYARLYRLDPQPALLARLIHSAAAGHRPSYDLIHDTLEHSDPASLPADSILPLAQQAGKQQHYRTVLNLTRNFAKNHPNHPHLVENYYLAALALAKTGAADKALPLLQQLHTRYPDHPRAATIAQAIARLQGSRQT
;
A
#
# COMPACT_ATOMS: atom_id res chain seq x y z
N MET A 1 9.06 1.21 -18.53
CA MET A 1 7.67 0.84 -18.87
C MET A 1 6.74 0.85 -17.67
N ASN A 2 6.23 2.07 -17.45
CA ASN A 2 4.95 2.43 -16.83
C ASN A 2 4.66 1.89 -15.43
N ASP A 3 4.90 2.75 -14.45
CA ASP A 3 4.01 2.92 -13.31
C ASP A 3 2.57 2.71 -13.79
N LEU A 4 1.98 1.56 -13.42
CA LEU A 4 0.70 1.16 -13.98
C LEU A 4 -0.27 2.31 -13.73
N THR A 5 -0.69 2.99 -14.79
CA THR A 5 -1.59 4.12 -14.58
C THR A 5 -2.85 3.55 -13.93
N PRO A 6 -3.54 4.33 -13.10
CA PRO A 6 -4.80 3.90 -12.48
C PRO A 6 -5.79 3.31 -13.49
N ILE A 7 -5.75 3.83 -14.72
CA ILE A 7 -6.53 3.40 -15.87
C ILE A 7 -6.02 2.05 -16.40
N GLU A 8 -4.71 1.87 -16.57
CA GLU A 8 -4.13 0.58 -16.94
C GLU A 8 -4.39 -0.51 -15.88
N ALA A 9 -4.35 -0.16 -14.60
CA ALA A 9 -4.70 -1.07 -13.50
C ALA A 9 -6.15 -1.54 -13.60
N LEU A 10 -7.06 -0.60 -13.87
CA LEU A 10 -8.47 -0.89 -14.08
C LEU A 10 -8.71 -1.72 -15.36
N GLN A 11 -7.97 -1.45 -16.43
CA GLN A 11 -8.08 -2.20 -17.68
C GLN A 11 -7.56 -3.63 -17.51
N ARG A 12 -6.41 -3.81 -16.85
CA ARG A 12 -5.86 -5.14 -16.55
C ARG A 12 -6.77 -5.90 -15.57
N SER A 13 -7.37 -5.23 -14.59
CA SER A 13 -8.32 -5.85 -13.67
C SER A 13 -9.61 -6.24 -14.35
N LEU A 14 -10.12 -5.46 -15.29
CA LEU A 14 -11.26 -5.81 -16.13
C LEU A 14 -10.93 -7.06 -16.95
N CYS A 15 -9.81 -7.07 -17.68
CA CYS A 15 -9.37 -8.24 -18.46
C CYS A 15 -9.18 -9.48 -17.58
N TYR A 16 -8.59 -9.33 -16.39
CA TYR A 16 -8.39 -10.42 -15.45
C TYR A 16 -9.73 -10.95 -14.91
N SER A 17 -10.67 -10.07 -14.57
CA SER A 17 -11.99 -10.42 -14.05
C SER A 17 -12.89 -11.09 -15.11
N CYS A 18 -12.69 -10.75 -16.38
CA CYS A 18 -13.37 -11.39 -17.51
C CYS A 18 -12.79 -12.76 -17.87
N LYS A 19 -11.70 -13.22 -17.24
CA LYS A 19 -11.18 -14.57 -17.50
C LYS A 19 -12.21 -15.61 -17.09
N PRO A 20 -12.36 -16.72 -17.85
CA PRO A 20 -13.43 -17.69 -17.65
C PRO A 20 -13.57 -18.15 -16.20
N GLY A 21 -12.48 -18.51 -15.52
CA GLY A 21 -12.58 -19.00 -14.15
C GLY A 21 -12.95 -17.93 -13.11
N SER A 22 -12.58 -16.66 -13.33
CA SER A 22 -13.02 -15.57 -12.46
C SER A 22 -14.51 -15.29 -12.67
N LEU A 23 -14.94 -15.20 -13.93
CA LEU A 23 -16.32 -14.89 -14.30
C LEU A 23 -17.29 -16.01 -13.87
N ILE A 24 -16.93 -17.27 -14.11
CA ILE A 24 -17.71 -18.43 -13.68
C ILE A 24 -17.85 -18.46 -12.16
N TYR A 25 -16.76 -18.25 -11.42
CA TYR A 25 -16.80 -18.26 -9.95
C TYR A 25 -17.69 -17.14 -9.40
N THR A 26 -17.51 -15.91 -9.89
CA THR A 26 -18.33 -14.76 -9.49
C THR A 26 -19.81 -14.98 -9.80
N LEU A 27 -20.14 -15.56 -10.96
CA LEU A 27 -21.51 -15.90 -11.32
C LEU A 27 -22.12 -16.96 -10.39
N ILE A 28 -21.41 -18.05 -10.12
CA ILE A 28 -21.86 -19.12 -9.21
C ILE A 28 -22.14 -18.55 -7.82
N ILE A 29 -21.20 -17.78 -7.26
CA ILE A 29 -21.35 -17.19 -5.93
C ILE A 29 -22.47 -16.14 -5.90
N GLY A 30 -22.65 -15.37 -6.97
CA GLY A 30 -23.76 -14.43 -7.13
C GLY A 30 -25.13 -15.13 -7.16
N ILE A 31 -25.25 -16.24 -7.87
CA ILE A 31 -26.47 -17.06 -7.89
C ILE A 31 -26.78 -17.58 -6.48
N ILE A 32 -25.78 -18.13 -5.78
CA ILE A 32 -25.94 -18.62 -4.40
C ILE A 32 -26.39 -17.49 -3.48
N ALA A 33 -25.73 -16.32 -3.53
CA ALA A 33 -26.10 -15.16 -2.72
C ALA A 33 -27.52 -14.67 -3.00
N GLY A 34 -27.94 -14.63 -4.27
CA GLY A 34 -29.30 -14.30 -4.66
C GLY A 34 -30.34 -15.26 -4.08
N GLN A 35 -30.09 -16.58 -4.13
CA GLN A 35 -31.00 -17.57 -3.53
C GLN A 35 -31.08 -17.42 -2.00
N VAL A 36 -29.93 -17.22 -1.34
CA VAL A 36 -29.88 -17.00 0.10
C VAL A 36 -30.60 -15.72 0.50
N HIS A 37 -30.46 -14.64 -0.28
CA HIS A 37 -31.20 -13.39 -0.05
C HIS A 37 -32.71 -13.59 -0.16
N ILE A 38 -33.20 -14.29 -1.17
CA ILE A 38 -34.65 -14.55 -1.30
C ILE A 38 -35.16 -15.40 -0.13
N MET A 39 -34.39 -16.41 0.31
CA MET A 39 -34.71 -17.18 1.51
C MET A 39 -34.76 -16.29 2.77
N LEU A 40 -33.79 -15.38 2.90
CA LEU A 40 -33.68 -14.43 3.99
C LEU A 40 -34.89 -13.50 4.06
N VAL A 41 -35.23 -12.84 2.95
CA VAL A 41 -36.36 -11.90 2.86
C VAL A 41 -37.65 -12.59 3.27
N LYS A 42 -37.89 -13.83 2.81
CA LYS A 42 -39.06 -14.62 3.22
C LYS A 42 -39.11 -14.87 4.72
N LYS A 43 -37.99 -15.28 5.32
CA LYS A 43 -37.93 -15.55 6.77
C LYS A 43 -38.11 -14.28 7.60
N VAL A 44 -37.44 -13.20 7.23
CA VAL A 44 -37.58 -11.90 7.93
C VAL A 44 -39.01 -11.40 7.86
N TYR A 45 -39.64 -11.48 6.69
CA TYR A 45 -41.04 -11.07 6.51
C TYR A 45 -42.00 -11.93 7.34
N ALA A 46 -41.85 -13.27 7.32
CA ALA A 46 -42.67 -14.16 8.15
C ALA A 46 -42.56 -13.82 9.65
N VAL A 47 -41.35 -13.50 10.12
CA VAL A 47 -41.09 -13.14 11.52
C VAL A 47 -41.63 -11.75 11.88
N MET A 48 -41.58 -10.77 10.96
CA MET A 48 -42.24 -9.47 11.15
C MET A 48 -43.76 -9.62 11.32
N MET A 49 -44.38 -10.54 10.59
CA MET A 49 -45.83 -10.79 10.64
C MET A 49 -46.27 -11.58 11.88
N THR A 50 -45.39 -12.33 12.55
CA THR A 50 -45.73 -13.18 13.70
C THR A 50 -45.29 -12.64 15.06
N HIS A 51 -44.71 -11.43 15.12
CA HIS A 51 -44.22 -10.75 16.35
C HIS A 51 -43.33 -11.58 17.30
N SER A 52 -42.76 -12.70 16.84
CA SER A 52 -42.08 -13.69 17.68
C SER A 52 -40.67 -13.98 17.16
N GLY A 53 -39.64 -13.75 17.98
CA GLY A 53 -38.28 -14.26 17.74
C GLY A 53 -37.39 -13.48 16.75
N PHE A 54 -37.66 -12.19 16.53
CA PHE A 54 -36.93 -11.33 15.56
C PHE A 54 -35.40 -11.37 15.70
N GLY A 55 -34.83 -11.56 16.89
CA GLY A 55 -33.38 -11.53 17.10
C GLY A 55 -32.62 -12.75 16.54
N GLY A 56 -32.97 -13.96 16.99
CA GLY A 56 -32.19 -15.18 16.69
C GLY A 56 -32.32 -15.66 15.23
N LEU A 57 -33.54 -15.58 14.68
CA LEU A 57 -33.79 -15.95 13.29
C LEU A 57 -33.13 -14.99 12.30
N THR A 58 -33.01 -13.71 12.63
CA THR A 58 -32.33 -12.69 11.81
C THR A 58 -30.81 -12.87 11.85
N LEU A 59 -30.23 -13.23 13.00
CA LEU A 59 -28.79 -13.48 13.11
C LEU A 59 -28.34 -14.68 12.26
N ILE A 60 -29.01 -15.83 12.40
CA ILE A 60 -28.69 -17.05 11.64
C ILE A 60 -28.76 -16.78 10.13
N SER A 61 -29.82 -16.09 9.75
CA SER A 61 -30.12 -15.60 8.41
C SER A 61 -29.03 -14.67 7.83
N LEU A 62 -28.51 -13.73 8.62
CA LEU A 62 -27.38 -12.87 8.24
C LEU A 62 -26.08 -13.66 8.11
N LEU A 63 -25.84 -14.66 8.97
CA LEU A 63 -24.68 -15.55 8.87
C LEU A 63 -24.70 -16.38 7.59
N TYR A 64 -25.88 -16.87 7.17
CA TYR A 64 -26.03 -17.53 5.88
C TYR A 64 -25.72 -16.60 4.71
N LEU A 65 -26.19 -15.34 4.77
CA LEU A 65 -25.89 -14.35 3.73
C LEU A 65 -24.41 -13.95 3.72
N ALA A 66 -23.72 -13.95 4.87
CA ALA A 66 -22.31 -13.65 4.95
C ALA A 66 -21.42 -14.71 4.25
N MET A 67 -21.87 -15.96 4.17
CA MET A 67 -21.05 -17.06 3.64
C MET A 67 -20.63 -16.87 2.17
N PRO A 68 -21.53 -16.51 1.22
CA PRO A 68 -21.15 -16.13 -0.14
C PRO A 68 -20.12 -14.99 -0.20
N PHE A 69 -20.22 -13.99 0.68
CA PHE A 69 -19.26 -12.88 0.75
C PHE A 69 -17.89 -13.34 1.25
N ILE A 70 -17.85 -14.23 2.24
CA ILE A 70 -16.61 -14.84 2.74
C ILE A 70 -15.93 -15.66 1.63
N LEU A 71 -16.71 -16.48 0.90
CA LEU A 71 -16.19 -17.26 -0.23
C LEU A 71 -15.67 -16.38 -1.36
N LEU A 72 -16.36 -15.28 -1.64
CA LEU A 72 -15.90 -14.31 -2.64
C LEU A 72 -14.62 -13.62 -2.15
N ASP A 73 -14.58 -13.07 -0.94
CA ASP A 73 -13.41 -12.34 -0.44
C ASP A 73 -12.18 -13.24 -0.35
N GLY A 74 -12.36 -14.51 0.03
CA GLY A 74 -11.31 -15.52 -0.04
C GLY A 74 -10.76 -15.73 -1.46
N LYS A 75 -11.64 -15.80 -2.47
CA LYS A 75 -11.23 -15.86 -3.88
C LYS A 75 -10.51 -14.60 -4.34
N LEU A 76 -10.99 -13.43 -3.92
CA LEU A 76 -10.37 -12.15 -4.25
C LEU A 76 -8.98 -12.03 -3.62
N LEU A 77 -8.79 -12.57 -2.42
CA LEU A 77 -7.48 -12.63 -1.76
C LEU A 77 -6.53 -13.61 -2.45
N ASP A 78 -7.02 -14.78 -2.90
CA ASP A 78 -6.25 -15.71 -3.75
C ASP A 78 -5.83 -15.06 -5.07
N ASN A 79 -6.75 -14.34 -5.72
CA ASN A 79 -6.43 -13.55 -6.92
C ASN A 79 -5.35 -12.50 -6.63
N ALA A 80 -5.42 -11.82 -5.49
CA ALA A 80 -4.43 -10.83 -5.10
C ALA A 80 -3.04 -11.44 -4.93
N ILE A 81 -2.92 -12.60 -4.27
CA ILE A 81 -1.66 -13.35 -4.20
C ILE A 81 -1.12 -13.65 -5.59
N ARG A 82 -1.99 -14.10 -6.51
CA ARG A 82 -1.57 -14.49 -7.85
C ARG A 82 -1.10 -13.31 -8.70
N ILE A 83 -1.84 -12.22 -8.66
CA ILE A 83 -1.50 -10.98 -9.38
C ILE A 83 -0.17 -10.41 -8.86
N ARG A 84 0.03 -10.41 -7.53
CA ARG A 84 1.27 -9.96 -6.88
C ARG A 84 2.47 -10.87 -7.16
N ALA A 85 2.24 -12.14 -7.46
CA ALA A 85 3.25 -13.09 -7.89
C ALA A 85 3.49 -13.10 -9.42
N GLY A 86 3.08 -12.04 -10.14
CA GLY A 86 3.30 -11.90 -11.57
C GLY A 86 2.37 -12.74 -12.47
N MET A 87 1.39 -13.46 -11.92
CA MET A 87 0.53 -14.38 -12.69
C MET A 87 -0.71 -13.71 -13.31
N GLY A 88 -0.69 -12.39 -13.47
CA GLY A 88 -1.80 -11.61 -14.03
C GLY A 88 -2.21 -12.04 -15.46
N SER A 89 -1.30 -12.60 -16.26
CA SER A 89 -1.59 -13.11 -17.60
C SER A 89 -2.11 -14.56 -17.62
N LYS A 90 -1.86 -15.36 -16.58
CA LYS A 90 -2.22 -16.78 -16.54
C LYS A 90 -3.75 -17.02 -16.40
N PRO A 91 -4.27 -18.19 -16.84
CA PRO A 91 -5.67 -18.56 -16.63
C PRO A 91 -6.06 -18.53 -15.16
N VAL A 92 -7.30 -18.14 -14.83
CA VAL A 92 -7.82 -18.13 -13.46
C VAL A 92 -8.50 -19.46 -13.16
N PRO A 93 -8.14 -20.21 -12.10
CA PRO A 93 -8.84 -21.41 -11.69
C PRO A 93 -10.27 -21.09 -11.25
N ILE A 94 -11.21 -22.02 -11.51
CA ILE A 94 -12.59 -21.92 -10.99
C ILE A 94 -12.62 -22.29 -9.49
N THR A 95 -11.62 -23.00 -8.97
CA THR A 95 -11.56 -23.37 -7.55
C THR A 95 -11.50 -22.12 -6.66
N PRO A 96 -12.07 -22.18 -5.43
CA PRO A 96 -12.08 -21.03 -4.51
C PRO A 96 -10.67 -20.57 -4.14
N PHE A 97 -9.73 -21.52 -4.02
CA PHE A 97 -8.34 -21.28 -3.66
C PHE A 97 -7.42 -22.03 -4.61
N SER A 98 -6.27 -21.44 -4.93
CA SER A 98 -5.23 -22.05 -5.76
C SER A 98 -3.83 -21.84 -5.19
N HIS A 99 -3.58 -20.71 -4.53
CA HIS A 99 -2.35 -20.39 -3.83
C HIS A 99 -2.56 -20.06 -2.35
N MET A 100 -3.78 -19.71 -1.95
CA MET A 100 -4.15 -19.52 -0.55
C MET A 100 -4.32 -20.86 0.18
N THR A 101 -3.73 -21.00 1.37
CA THR A 101 -3.98 -22.15 2.25
C THR A 101 -5.21 -21.92 3.12
N VAL A 102 -5.89 -22.99 3.53
CA VAL A 102 -7.01 -22.90 4.49
C VAL A 102 -6.59 -22.22 5.79
N GLY A 103 -5.37 -22.49 6.28
CA GLY A 103 -4.82 -21.83 7.46
C GLY A 103 -4.53 -20.33 7.24
N GLY A 104 -4.12 -19.92 6.04
CA GLY A 104 -4.04 -18.50 5.66
C GLY A 104 -5.41 -17.81 5.69
N LEU A 105 -6.41 -18.44 5.09
CA LEU A 105 -7.79 -17.95 5.07
C LEU A 105 -8.34 -17.74 6.50
N LEU A 106 -8.13 -18.72 7.38
CA LEU A 106 -8.57 -18.66 8.77
C LEU A 106 -7.89 -17.52 9.53
N ARG A 107 -6.60 -17.29 9.29
CA ARG A 107 -5.86 -16.16 9.86
C ARG A 107 -6.36 -14.82 9.34
N TYR A 108 -6.64 -14.72 8.03
CA TYR A 108 -7.18 -13.50 7.43
C TYR A 108 -8.54 -13.12 8.04
N PHE A 109 -9.50 -14.05 8.02
CA PHE A 109 -10.81 -13.79 8.62
C PHE A 109 -10.74 -13.63 10.13
N GLY A 110 -9.85 -14.35 10.82
CA GLY A 110 -9.60 -14.13 12.25
C GLY A 110 -9.11 -12.72 12.55
N GLY A 111 -8.22 -12.15 11.71
CA GLY A 111 -7.78 -10.76 11.81
C GLY A 111 -8.90 -9.76 11.55
N MET A 112 -9.72 -10.01 10.51
CA MET A 112 -10.91 -9.19 10.20
C MET A 112 -11.93 -9.21 11.35
N THR A 113 -12.21 -10.39 11.91
CA THR A 113 -13.08 -10.56 13.07
C THR A 113 -12.53 -9.81 14.29
N LEU A 114 -11.22 -9.93 14.57
CA LEU A 114 -10.58 -9.20 15.66
C LEU A 114 -10.76 -7.68 15.51
N LEU A 115 -10.62 -7.16 14.29
CA LEU A 115 -10.82 -5.74 13.98
C LEU A 115 -12.30 -5.34 14.18
N THR A 116 -13.26 -6.17 13.78
CA THR A 116 -14.68 -5.90 14.03
C THR A 116 -15.10 -6.03 15.50
N LEU A 117 -14.41 -6.87 16.29
CA LEU A 117 -14.67 -7.03 17.72
C LEU A 117 -14.06 -5.90 18.56
N LEU A 118 -12.89 -5.40 18.18
CA LEU A 118 -12.19 -4.31 18.89
C LEU A 118 -12.88 -2.94 18.77
N PHE A 119 -13.61 -2.71 17.67
CA PHE A 119 -14.14 -1.38 17.37
C PHE A 119 -15.68 -1.32 17.51
N PRO A 120 -16.49 -1.83 16.55
CA PRO A 120 -17.95 -1.79 16.64
C PRO A 120 -18.52 -2.39 17.94
N PHE A 121 -18.08 -3.58 18.34
CA PHE A 121 -18.68 -4.27 19.49
C PHE A 121 -18.42 -3.53 20.80
N SER A 122 -17.18 -3.09 21.02
CA SER A 122 -16.78 -2.31 22.20
C SER A 122 -17.55 -1.00 22.32
N ILE A 123 -17.77 -0.32 21.20
CA ILE A 123 -18.50 0.95 21.14
C ILE A 123 -19.97 0.76 21.45
N ASN A 124 -20.61 -0.23 20.83
CA ASN A 124 -22.02 -0.53 21.07
C ASN A 124 -22.24 -0.96 22.54
N PHE A 125 -21.29 -1.69 23.13
CA PHE A 125 -21.33 -2.07 24.55
C PHE A 125 -21.19 -0.86 25.48
N ILE A 126 -20.15 -0.04 25.30
CA ILE A 126 -19.89 1.15 26.14
C ILE A 126 -21.04 2.14 26.03
N ALA A 127 -21.52 2.41 24.82
CA ALA A 127 -22.62 3.34 24.62
C ALA A 127 -23.96 2.81 25.14
N GLY A 128 -24.22 1.51 25.03
CA GLY A 128 -25.37 0.87 25.65
C GLY A 128 -25.35 0.95 27.18
N PHE A 129 -24.17 0.77 27.78
CA PHE A 129 -23.96 0.94 29.22
C PHE A 129 -24.19 2.39 29.66
N LEU A 130 -23.61 3.37 28.94
CA LEU A 130 -23.78 4.80 29.24
C LEU A 130 -25.25 5.24 29.06
N ALA A 131 -25.92 4.76 28.02
CA ALA A 131 -27.34 5.01 27.78
C ALA A 131 -28.22 4.52 28.93
N ALA A 132 -27.89 3.35 29.49
CA ALA A 132 -28.59 2.78 30.64
C ALA A 132 -28.28 3.55 31.95
N ALA A 133 -27.02 3.94 32.16
CA ALA A 133 -26.59 4.68 33.35
C ALA A 133 -27.12 6.13 33.40
N LEU A 134 -27.27 6.78 32.25
CA LEU A 134 -27.68 8.19 32.12
C LEU A 134 -29.16 8.39 31.78
N GLY A 135 -29.92 7.31 31.54
CA GLY A 135 -31.34 7.37 31.17
C GLY A 135 -31.64 8.01 29.81
N ALA A 136 -30.62 8.29 28.99
CA ALA A 136 -30.73 9.02 27.71
C ALA A 136 -30.72 8.10 26.48
N ARG A 137 -31.58 7.07 26.50
CA ARG A 137 -31.53 5.94 25.54
C ARG A 137 -31.65 6.36 24.06
N GLU A 138 -32.48 7.36 23.76
CA GLU A 138 -32.67 7.83 22.38
C GLU A 138 -31.48 8.65 21.87
N THR A 139 -30.96 9.59 22.65
CA THR A 139 -29.79 10.40 22.28
C THR A 139 -28.56 9.53 22.02
N PHE A 140 -28.33 8.53 22.88
CA PHE A 140 -27.24 7.58 22.68
C PHE A 140 -27.45 6.70 21.45
N THR A 141 -28.68 6.40 21.06
CA THR A 141 -28.97 5.61 19.85
C THR A 141 -28.48 6.36 18.59
N TYR A 142 -28.78 7.65 18.46
CA TYR A 142 -28.30 8.45 17.32
C TYR A 142 -26.78 8.62 17.30
N ILE A 143 -26.16 8.85 18.47
CA ILE A 143 -24.69 8.94 18.60
C ILE A 143 -24.04 7.62 18.17
N VAL A 144 -24.59 6.49 18.61
CA VAL A 144 -24.10 5.15 18.27
C VAL A 144 -24.22 4.87 16.78
N ILE A 145 -25.37 5.19 16.18
CA ILE A 145 -25.57 5.05 14.73
C ILE A 145 -24.52 5.88 13.97
N GLY A 146 -24.35 7.15 14.33
CA GLY A 146 -23.35 8.03 13.72
C GLY A 146 -21.92 7.49 13.87
N LEU A 147 -21.56 6.99 15.05
CA LEU A 147 -20.23 6.42 15.30
C LEU A 147 -20.00 5.12 14.51
N ASN A 148 -21.00 4.23 14.42
CA ASN A 148 -20.92 3.02 13.62
C ASN A 148 -20.75 3.34 12.13
N ILE A 149 -21.45 4.35 11.60
CA ILE A 149 -21.26 4.83 10.23
C ILE A 149 -19.83 5.34 10.03
N LEU A 150 -19.33 6.18 10.95
CA LEU A 150 -17.96 6.70 10.87
C LEU A 150 -16.91 5.58 10.90
N LEU A 151 -17.09 4.58 11.78
CA LEU A 151 -16.21 3.41 11.86
C LEU A 151 -16.25 2.57 10.60
N PHE A 152 -17.44 2.37 10.02
CA PHE A 152 -17.59 1.66 8.77
C PHE A 152 -16.86 2.38 7.63
N LEU A 153 -16.99 3.70 7.53
CA LEU A 153 -16.26 4.52 6.57
C LEU A 153 -14.75 4.44 6.80
N LEU A 154 -14.30 4.54 8.04
CA LEU A 154 -12.89 4.41 8.41
C LEU A 154 -12.36 3.03 8.02
N PHE A 155 -13.14 1.97 8.26
CA PHE A 155 -12.79 0.61 7.89
C PHE A 155 -12.67 0.45 6.37
N LEU A 156 -13.62 0.99 5.59
CA LEU A 156 -13.53 1.01 4.12
C LEU A 156 -12.28 1.76 3.64
N ILE A 157 -11.91 2.85 4.33
CA ILE A 157 -10.71 3.62 4.00
C ILE A 157 -9.45 2.79 4.21
N TYR A 158 -9.36 2.04 5.31
CA TYR A 158 -8.16 1.25 5.64
C TYR A 158 -8.15 -0.17 5.05
N LEU A 159 -9.27 -0.65 4.51
CA LEU A 159 -9.42 -2.00 3.98
C LEU A 159 -8.31 -2.39 2.97
N PRO A 160 -7.93 -1.53 2.00
CA PRO A 160 -6.85 -1.85 1.06
C PRO A 160 -5.51 -2.07 1.77
N ALA A 161 -5.16 -1.24 2.75
CA ALA A 161 -3.93 -1.37 3.53
C ALA A 161 -3.95 -2.62 4.42
N ILE A 162 -5.07 -2.89 5.09
CA ILE A 162 -5.24 -4.09 5.95
C ILE A 162 -5.03 -5.37 5.14
N LYS A 163 -5.59 -5.44 3.91
CA LYS A 163 -5.37 -6.55 2.99
C LYS A 163 -3.90 -6.68 2.59
N LEU A 164 -3.21 -5.58 2.28
CA LEU A 164 -1.79 -5.60 1.96
C LEU A 164 -0.93 -6.09 3.14
N VAL A 165 -1.19 -5.59 4.35
CA VAL A 165 -0.49 -6.04 5.57
C VAL A 165 -0.64 -7.55 5.77
N PHE A 166 -1.84 -8.09 5.54
CA PHE A 166 -2.04 -9.53 5.59
C PHE A 166 -1.23 -10.26 4.51
N LEU A 167 -1.26 -9.78 3.26
CA LEU A 167 -0.52 -10.37 2.15
C LEU A 167 1.00 -10.33 2.31
N GLU A 168 1.53 -9.44 3.16
CA GLU A 168 2.97 -9.34 3.47
C GLU A 168 3.38 -10.18 4.68
N HIS A 169 2.54 -10.23 5.72
CA HIS A 169 2.92 -10.80 7.01
C HIS A 169 2.28 -12.16 7.30
N ASP A 170 1.20 -12.50 6.60
CA ASP A 170 0.43 -13.74 6.75
C ASP A 170 0.03 -14.02 8.22
N LYS A 171 -0.32 -12.97 8.97
CA LYS A 171 -0.63 -13.04 10.42
C LYS A 171 -1.83 -12.18 10.78
N ALA A 172 -2.80 -12.77 11.48
CA ALA A 172 -3.99 -12.08 11.97
C ALA A 172 -3.65 -10.85 12.82
N GLY A 173 -2.74 -10.99 13.78
CA GLY A 173 -2.32 -9.89 14.67
C GLY A 173 -1.53 -8.78 13.97
N ALA A 174 -1.02 -9.00 12.75
CA ALA A 174 -0.39 -7.92 12.00
C ALA A 174 -1.43 -6.93 11.47
N MET A 175 -2.64 -7.40 11.16
CA MET A 175 -3.73 -6.62 10.57
C MET A 175 -4.31 -5.57 11.53
N THR A 176 -4.07 -5.69 12.84
CA THR A 176 -4.50 -4.72 13.85
C THR A 176 -3.39 -3.73 14.23
N SER A 177 -2.17 -3.88 13.68
CA SER A 177 -1.05 -3.02 13.99
C SER A 177 -1.15 -1.71 13.20
N ILE A 178 -1.43 -0.61 13.90
CA ILE A 178 -1.49 0.74 13.33
C ILE A 178 -0.20 1.08 12.57
N ARG A 179 0.97 0.71 13.12
CA ARG A 179 2.27 0.96 12.47
C ARG A 179 2.37 0.24 11.11
N LYS A 180 1.95 -1.02 11.05
CA LYS A 180 1.99 -1.81 9.80
C LYS A 180 0.98 -1.31 8.79
N ILE A 181 -0.24 -0.97 9.23
CA ILE A 181 -1.25 -0.36 8.36
C ILE A 181 -0.71 0.95 7.78
N SER A 182 -0.14 1.83 8.61
CA SER A 182 0.43 3.10 8.15
C SER A 182 1.58 2.90 7.17
N THR A 183 2.42 1.88 7.39
CA THR A 183 3.51 1.55 6.46
C THR A 183 2.95 1.07 5.12
N ALA A 184 1.95 0.18 5.14
CA ALA A 184 1.28 -0.30 3.95
C ALA A 184 0.57 0.81 3.16
N VAL A 185 0.00 1.82 3.82
CA VAL A 185 -0.55 3.02 3.14
C VAL A 185 0.55 3.75 2.37
N SER A 186 1.70 3.96 3.01
CA SER A 186 2.87 4.59 2.38
C SER A 186 3.43 3.77 1.22
N ASP A 187 3.51 2.45 1.38
CA ASP A 187 4.04 1.52 0.38
C ASP A 187 3.14 1.42 -0.86
N ILE A 188 1.82 1.52 -0.70
CA ILE A 188 0.89 1.64 -1.83
C ILE A 188 1.12 2.96 -2.59
N GLY A 189 1.48 4.03 -1.88
CA GLY A 189 1.67 5.36 -2.43
C GLY A 189 0.38 6.18 -2.50
N GLY A 190 0.45 7.46 -2.12
CA GLY A 190 -0.72 8.31 -1.91
C GLY A 190 -1.67 8.43 -3.12
N LYS A 191 -1.14 8.56 -4.34
CA LYS A 191 -1.97 8.60 -5.56
C LYS A 191 -2.76 7.31 -5.75
N ARG A 192 -2.08 6.15 -5.71
CA ARG A 192 -2.71 4.83 -5.88
C ARG A 192 -3.73 4.55 -4.78
N TYR A 193 -3.43 5.01 -3.56
CA TYR A 193 -4.33 4.91 -2.42
C TYR A 193 -5.62 5.72 -2.61
N CYS A 194 -5.53 6.98 -3.07
CA CYS A 194 -6.71 7.80 -3.34
C CYS A 194 -7.65 7.19 -4.40
N ILE A 195 -7.09 6.60 -5.46
CA ILE A 195 -7.87 5.84 -6.43
C ILE A 195 -8.51 4.62 -5.80
N ALA A 196 -7.79 3.94 -4.90
CA ALA A 196 -8.35 2.80 -4.22
C ALA A 196 -9.58 3.16 -3.38
N LEU A 197 -9.54 4.33 -2.75
CA LEU A 197 -10.69 4.88 -2.03
C LEU A 197 -11.85 5.24 -2.96
N LEU A 198 -11.59 5.89 -4.09
CA LEU A 198 -12.62 6.25 -5.07
C LEU A 198 -13.31 5.01 -5.68
N LEU A 199 -12.55 3.95 -5.97
CA LEU A 199 -13.11 2.70 -6.50
C LEU A 199 -13.90 1.93 -5.43
N ASN A 200 -13.42 1.88 -4.18
CA ASN A 200 -14.20 1.32 -3.07
C ASN A 200 -15.51 2.09 -2.86
N LEU A 201 -15.47 3.43 -2.96
CA LEU A 201 -16.66 4.27 -2.89
C LEU A 201 -17.59 3.96 -4.08
N GLY A 202 -17.06 3.84 -5.30
CA GLY A 202 -17.82 3.46 -6.49
C GLY A 202 -18.51 2.10 -6.33
N VAL A 203 -17.83 1.09 -5.79
CA VAL A 203 -18.43 -0.21 -5.49
C VAL A 203 -19.48 -0.11 -4.40
N ALA A 204 -19.21 0.60 -3.30
CA ALA A 204 -20.19 0.85 -2.25
C ALA A 204 -21.45 1.52 -2.81
N ILE A 205 -21.28 2.49 -3.71
CA ILE A 205 -22.35 3.15 -4.45
C ILE A 205 -23.08 2.14 -5.36
N VAL A 206 -22.40 1.25 -6.08
CA VAL A 206 -23.05 0.17 -6.86
C VAL A 206 -23.80 -0.83 -5.97
N PHE A 207 -23.42 -1.01 -4.71
CA PHE A 207 -24.20 -1.79 -3.74
C PHE A 207 -25.34 -1.00 -3.09
N LEU A 208 -25.23 0.33 -3.03
CA LEU A 208 -26.21 1.23 -2.39
C LEU A 208 -27.27 1.77 -3.37
N ILE A 209 -26.89 2.01 -4.64
CA ILE A 209 -27.76 2.56 -5.68
C ILE A 209 -28.86 1.58 -6.07
N PRO A 210 -28.63 0.29 -6.34
CA PRO A 210 -29.71 -0.60 -6.69
C PRO A 210 -30.76 -0.66 -5.56
N PRO A 211 -30.42 -0.82 -4.27
CA PRO A 211 -31.40 -0.66 -3.19
C PRO A 211 -32.05 0.72 -3.17
N ALA A 212 -31.32 1.84 -3.27
CA ALA A 212 -31.89 3.20 -3.14
C ALA A 212 -32.72 3.66 -4.35
N LEU A 213 -32.33 3.27 -5.57
CA LEU A 213 -33.02 3.56 -6.83
C LEU A 213 -34.23 2.64 -7.01
N LEU A 214 -34.14 1.40 -6.52
CA LEU A 214 -35.27 0.48 -6.43
C LEU A 214 -36.17 0.82 -5.22
N ASP A 215 -35.68 1.40 -4.13
CA ASP A 215 -36.54 1.78 -2.98
C ASP A 215 -37.25 3.14 -3.20
N ASN A 216 -37.14 3.76 -4.38
CA ASN A 216 -37.83 5.01 -4.69
C ASN A 216 -39.29 4.75 -5.14
N ILE A 217 -40.24 4.98 -4.22
CA ILE A 217 -41.73 5.07 -4.29
C ILE A 217 -42.48 4.06 -5.19
N GLY A 218 -42.12 3.89 -6.47
CA GLY A 218 -42.71 2.91 -7.38
C GLY A 218 -42.36 1.45 -7.07
N PHE A 219 -41.20 1.18 -6.44
CA PHE A 219 -40.77 -0.19 -6.14
C PHE A 219 -40.83 -0.58 -4.65
N ILE A 220 -41.10 0.34 -3.71
CA ILE A 220 -41.68 -0.05 -2.40
C ILE A 220 -43.10 -0.58 -2.61
N ALA A 221 -43.89 0.04 -3.49
CA ALA A 221 -45.18 -0.50 -3.94
C ALA A 221 -44.99 -1.84 -4.68
N ALA A 222 -43.92 -2.00 -5.47
CA ALA A 222 -43.57 -3.28 -6.09
C ALA A 222 -43.08 -4.33 -5.08
N LYS A 223 -42.31 -3.99 -4.03
CA LYS A 223 -41.87 -4.90 -2.95
C LYS A 223 -43.00 -5.30 -2.01
N GLN A 224 -43.91 -4.37 -1.70
CA GLN A 224 -45.16 -4.71 -1.02
C GLN A 224 -46.02 -5.61 -1.92
N SER A 225 -46.07 -5.35 -3.23
CA SER A 225 -46.72 -6.24 -4.19
C SER A 225 -45.98 -7.57 -4.39
N GLU A 226 -44.65 -7.64 -4.24
CA GLU A 226 -43.84 -8.87 -4.31
C GLU A 226 -44.05 -9.72 -3.06
N ALA A 227 -44.09 -9.08 -1.88
CA ALA A 227 -44.47 -9.73 -0.64
C ALA A 227 -45.92 -10.25 -0.72
N ASP A 228 -46.84 -9.45 -1.28
CA ASP A 228 -48.24 -9.84 -1.53
C ASP A 228 -48.36 -10.93 -2.62
N LEU A 229 -47.50 -10.93 -3.64
CA LEU A 229 -47.46 -11.91 -4.75
C LEU A 229 -46.86 -13.24 -4.30
N ILE A 230 -45.82 -13.22 -3.46
CA ILE A 230 -45.26 -14.41 -2.80
C ILE A 230 -46.31 -15.02 -1.84
N LEU A 231 -47.12 -14.19 -1.18
CA LEU A 231 -48.25 -14.64 -0.37
C LEU A 231 -49.40 -15.23 -1.20
N ARG A 232 -49.77 -14.59 -2.33
CA ARG A 232 -50.85 -15.06 -3.23
C ARG A 232 -50.48 -16.31 -4.03
N LEU A 233 -49.18 -16.57 -4.27
CA LEU A 233 -48.67 -17.71 -5.02
C LEU A 233 -48.14 -18.87 -4.15
N SER A 234 -48.78 -19.16 -3.01
CA SER A 234 -48.48 -20.34 -2.16
C SER A 234 -47.07 -20.40 -1.54
N GLY A 235 -46.35 -19.27 -1.42
CA GLY A 235 -45.09 -19.20 -0.67
C GLY A 235 -43.81 -19.44 -1.49
N GLU A 236 -43.90 -19.65 -2.80
CA GLU A 236 -42.72 -19.73 -3.68
C GLU A 236 -42.37 -18.37 -4.31
N ALA A 237 -41.07 -18.06 -4.41
CA ALA A 237 -40.64 -16.85 -5.10
C ALA A 237 -40.69 -17.14 -6.60
N THR A 238 -41.29 -16.24 -7.38
CA THR A 238 -41.41 -16.40 -8.82
C THR A 238 -40.02 -16.58 -9.46
N PRO A 239 -39.91 -17.34 -10.56
CA PRO A 239 -38.63 -17.50 -11.27
C PRO A 239 -37.98 -16.15 -11.61
N PHE A 240 -38.80 -15.15 -11.96
CA PHE A 240 -38.36 -13.78 -12.21
C PHE A 240 -37.60 -13.16 -11.02
N LEU A 241 -38.13 -13.28 -9.80
CA LEU A 241 -37.49 -12.75 -8.58
C LEU A 241 -36.18 -13.45 -8.23
N ARG A 242 -36.14 -14.77 -8.45
CA ARG A 242 -34.91 -15.56 -8.22
C ARG A 242 -33.82 -15.17 -9.20
N ILE A 243 -34.18 -14.95 -10.47
CA ILE A 243 -33.26 -14.52 -11.53
C ILE A 243 -32.80 -13.09 -11.29
N SER A 244 -33.70 -12.17 -10.94
CA SER A 244 -33.34 -10.77 -10.69
C SER A 244 -32.39 -10.63 -9.50
N ALA A 245 -32.65 -11.34 -8.39
CA ALA A 245 -31.76 -11.37 -7.24
C ALA A 245 -30.39 -11.95 -7.59
N ALA A 246 -30.35 -13.10 -8.29
CA ALA A 246 -29.10 -13.72 -8.72
C ALA A 246 -28.29 -12.78 -9.63
N LEU A 247 -28.94 -12.09 -10.57
CA LEU A 247 -28.30 -11.15 -11.47
C LEU A 247 -27.78 -9.91 -10.73
N GLY A 248 -28.55 -9.35 -9.80
CA GLY A 248 -28.12 -8.21 -8.98
C GLY A 248 -26.87 -8.53 -8.16
N TYR A 249 -26.83 -9.69 -7.50
CA TYR A 249 -25.64 -10.14 -6.77
C TYR A 249 -24.47 -10.46 -7.69
N ALA A 250 -24.71 -11.10 -8.83
CA ALA A 250 -23.65 -11.38 -9.80
C ALA A 250 -23.00 -10.10 -10.33
N ILE A 251 -23.79 -9.07 -10.65
CA ILE A 251 -23.29 -7.75 -11.08
C ILE A 251 -22.51 -7.06 -9.96
N GLY A 252 -23.06 -7.01 -8.75
CA GLY A 252 -22.38 -6.41 -7.60
C GLY A 252 -21.07 -7.11 -7.24
N PHE A 253 -21.06 -8.44 -7.27
CA PHE A 253 -19.85 -9.24 -7.04
C PHE A 253 -18.84 -9.10 -8.18
N PHE A 254 -19.29 -8.92 -9.41
CA PHE A 254 -18.40 -8.64 -10.54
C PHE A 254 -17.75 -7.27 -10.41
N ALA A 255 -18.51 -6.23 -10.06
CA ALA A 255 -17.96 -4.91 -9.75
C ALA A 255 -16.95 -4.96 -8.59
N ASN A 256 -17.27 -5.69 -7.52
CA ASN A 256 -16.34 -5.91 -6.41
C ASN A 256 -15.07 -6.70 -6.82
N THR A 257 -15.22 -7.66 -7.74
CA THR A 257 -14.11 -8.44 -8.28
C THR A 257 -13.15 -7.55 -9.07
N ILE A 258 -13.68 -6.70 -9.95
CA ILE A 258 -12.88 -5.70 -10.68
C ILE A 258 -12.13 -4.80 -9.69
N ASN A 259 -12.85 -4.23 -8.72
CA ASN A 259 -12.29 -3.35 -7.70
C ASN A 259 -11.14 -4.00 -6.92
N SER A 260 -11.37 -5.19 -6.38
CA SER A 260 -10.33 -5.90 -5.62
C SER A 260 -9.14 -6.32 -6.50
N ASN A 261 -9.37 -6.70 -7.75
CA ASN A 261 -8.29 -7.02 -8.68
C ASN A 261 -7.51 -5.75 -9.06
N THR A 262 -8.16 -4.59 -9.19
CA THR A 262 -7.46 -3.31 -9.40
C THR A 262 -6.50 -3.02 -8.26
N PHE A 263 -6.92 -3.23 -6.99
CA PHE A 263 -6.01 -3.08 -5.86
C PHE A 263 -4.85 -4.07 -5.91
N ALA A 264 -5.12 -5.32 -6.28
CA ALA A 264 -4.06 -6.30 -6.43
C ALA A 264 -3.00 -5.90 -7.46
N PHE A 265 -3.39 -5.22 -8.55
CA PHE A 265 -2.46 -4.67 -9.54
C PHE A 265 -1.75 -3.39 -9.07
N LEU A 266 -2.36 -2.62 -8.17
CA LEU A 266 -1.76 -1.42 -7.59
C LEU A 266 -0.85 -1.72 -6.38
N TYR A 267 -1.00 -2.89 -5.75
CA TYR A 267 -0.15 -3.32 -4.65
C TYR A 267 1.30 -3.52 -5.09
N PRO A 268 2.27 -3.21 -4.22
CA PRO A 268 3.66 -3.60 -4.43
C PRO A 268 3.76 -5.11 -4.68
N ARG A 269 4.38 -5.51 -5.79
CA ARG A 269 4.54 -6.92 -6.17
C ARG A 269 5.75 -7.53 -5.49
N THR A 270 5.71 -8.83 -5.27
CA THR A 270 6.78 -9.57 -4.60
C THR A 270 8.01 -9.77 -5.48
N ASP A 271 7.90 -9.53 -6.79
CA ASP A 271 8.96 -9.61 -7.79
C ASP A 271 9.20 -8.30 -8.58
N GLU A 272 8.37 -7.26 -8.39
CA GLU A 272 8.56 -5.92 -8.98
C GLU A 272 8.92 -4.85 -7.95
N ASP A 273 9.84 -5.21 -7.05
CA ASP A 273 10.87 -4.29 -6.58
C ASP A 273 12.05 -4.28 -7.61
N SER A 274 11.85 -4.62 -8.89
CA SER A 274 12.93 -4.62 -9.90
C SER A 274 12.44 -4.56 -11.37
N ALA A 275 12.74 -3.43 -12.04
CA ALA A 275 12.58 -3.07 -13.47
C ALA A 275 11.12 -2.98 -13.90
N ASP A 276 10.49 -1.80 -13.94
CA ASP A 276 10.76 -0.79 -14.94
C ASP A 276 10.32 0.62 -14.49
N ASN A 277 11.24 1.55 -14.29
CA ASN A 277 10.94 2.98 -14.32
C ASN A 277 11.41 3.54 -15.67
N ASP A 278 10.49 4.09 -16.47
CA ASP A 278 10.89 5.07 -17.48
C ASP A 278 11.58 6.25 -16.79
N PRO A 279 12.46 6.98 -17.49
CA PRO A 279 13.23 8.07 -16.89
C PRO A 279 12.29 9.06 -16.24
N ALA A 280 12.73 9.65 -15.12
CA ALA A 280 12.12 10.88 -14.63
C ALA A 280 11.92 11.84 -15.82
N PRO A 281 10.83 12.62 -15.89
CA PRO A 281 10.70 13.63 -16.93
C PRO A 281 11.99 14.47 -16.88
N GLU A 282 12.74 14.45 -17.98
CA GLU A 282 13.90 15.30 -18.17
C GLU A 282 13.41 16.73 -17.97
N PHE A 283 13.68 17.29 -16.79
CA PHE A 283 13.81 18.72 -16.67
C PHE A 283 14.98 19.08 -17.57
N HIS A 284 14.66 19.58 -18.76
CA HIS A 284 15.62 20.17 -19.66
C HIS A 284 16.49 21.15 -18.85
N ASN A 285 17.72 20.72 -18.56
CA ASN A 285 18.83 21.61 -18.27
C ASN A 285 19.13 22.36 -19.56
N SER A 286 18.36 23.41 -19.85
CA SER A 286 18.80 24.44 -20.76
C SER A 286 19.79 25.32 -20.01
N ARG A 287 21.08 24.98 -20.15
CA ARG A 287 22.17 25.92 -19.95
C ARG A 287 22.40 26.65 -21.27
N ASN A 288 22.34 27.98 -21.17
CA ASN A 288 22.85 28.99 -22.11
C ASN A 288 22.12 29.15 -23.45
N SER A 289 21.34 30.24 -23.54
CA SER A 289 21.37 31.19 -24.66
C SER A 289 20.77 32.53 -24.21
N ASN A 290 21.60 33.56 -24.22
CA ASN A 290 21.32 35.01 -24.29
C ASN A 290 20.11 35.64 -23.56
N PRO A 291 20.33 36.66 -22.70
CA PRO A 291 19.27 37.52 -22.22
C PRO A 291 18.96 38.58 -23.28
N ASP A 292 17.77 38.53 -23.87
CA ASP A 292 17.23 39.68 -24.61
C ASP A 292 16.82 40.76 -23.60
N TYR A 293 17.42 41.91 -23.79
CA TYR A 293 17.13 43.17 -23.14
C TYR A 293 15.68 43.57 -23.45
N ASP A 294 14.91 43.89 -22.41
CA ASP A 294 13.85 44.88 -22.57
C ASP A 294 14.03 46.02 -21.58
N LEU A 295 14.19 47.19 -22.18
CA LEU A 295 14.41 48.49 -21.58
C LEU A 295 13.06 49.15 -21.40
N SER A 296 12.61 49.40 -20.17
CA SER A 296 12.13 50.74 -19.81
C SER A 296 11.83 50.94 -18.32
N PRO A 297 11.95 52.20 -17.86
CA PRO A 297 12.37 52.52 -16.51
C PRO A 297 11.22 53.01 -15.63
N ALA A 298 11.35 52.80 -14.32
CA ALA A 298 10.68 53.63 -13.32
C ALA A 298 11.67 53.98 -12.21
N ALA A 299 11.66 55.26 -11.86
CA ALA A 299 12.70 56.05 -11.23
C ALA A 299 12.95 55.76 -9.73
N PRO A 300 14.06 56.29 -9.16
CA PRO A 300 14.55 55.89 -7.85
C PRO A 300 13.97 56.76 -6.72
N SER A 301 13.48 56.12 -5.66
CA SER A 301 13.27 56.79 -4.37
C SER A 301 14.43 56.47 -3.44
N LEU A 302 15.43 57.36 -3.47
CA LEU A 302 16.35 57.59 -2.37
C LEU A 302 15.53 57.93 -1.11
N HIS A 303 15.53 57.06 -0.09
CA HIS A 303 15.48 57.48 1.31
C HIS A 303 16.34 56.52 2.14
N LYS A 304 17.43 57.07 2.67
CA LYS A 304 18.33 56.45 3.64
C LYS A 304 17.59 56.39 4.98
N THR A 305 17.45 55.20 5.54
CA THR A 305 17.16 55.01 6.97
C THR A 305 18.02 53.82 7.45
N PRO A 306 18.63 53.87 8.64
CA PRO A 306 19.61 52.86 9.10
C PRO A 306 18.99 51.46 9.12
N PRO A 307 19.79 50.37 8.96
CA PRO A 307 19.25 49.03 8.88
C PRO A 307 18.54 48.68 10.18
N ALA A 308 17.22 48.74 10.16
CA ALA A 308 16.38 48.08 11.13
C ALA A 308 16.67 46.58 11.02
N GLN A 309 16.89 45.97 12.19
CA GLN A 309 16.92 44.54 12.42
C GLN A 309 15.99 43.79 11.45
N PRO A 310 16.44 42.73 10.75
CA PRO A 310 15.54 41.98 9.87
C PRO A 310 14.32 41.54 10.67
N ALA A 311 13.13 41.90 10.19
CA ALA A 311 11.88 41.31 10.66
C ALA A 311 12.09 39.79 10.71
N ALA A 312 11.73 39.17 11.82
CA ALA A 312 11.94 37.74 12.04
C ALA A 312 11.41 36.97 10.81
N ALA A 313 12.32 36.40 10.03
CA ALA A 313 11.95 35.61 8.87
C ALA A 313 10.95 34.54 9.34
N GLU A 314 9.84 34.38 8.63
CA GLU A 314 8.89 33.33 8.98
C GLU A 314 9.53 31.95 8.72
N PRO A 315 9.32 30.96 9.60
CA PRO A 315 9.88 29.63 9.43
C PRO A 315 9.22 28.91 8.24
N ASP A 316 10.02 28.55 7.23
CA ASP A 316 9.55 27.71 6.12
C ASP A 316 9.64 26.22 6.47
N PHE A 317 8.52 25.65 6.92
CA PHE A 317 8.44 24.23 7.27
C PHE A 317 8.59 23.28 6.08
N ARG A 318 8.52 23.76 4.82
CA ARG A 318 8.76 22.92 3.64
C ARG A 318 10.19 22.39 3.61
N LEU A 319 11.13 23.10 4.26
CA LEU A 319 12.52 22.66 4.42
C LEU A 319 12.67 21.42 5.30
N LEU A 320 11.61 21.03 6.02
CA LEU A 320 11.56 19.84 6.89
C LEU A 320 10.86 18.64 6.24
N ALA A 321 10.56 18.68 4.94
CA ALA A 321 9.78 17.64 4.26
C ALA A 321 10.38 16.22 4.43
N ASP A 322 11.71 16.11 4.45
CA ASP A 322 12.44 14.85 4.61
C ASP A 322 12.91 14.58 6.06
N ALA A 323 12.44 15.37 7.03
CA ALA A 323 12.74 15.19 8.45
C ALA A 323 11.65 14.39 9.16
N ASP A 324 12.04 13.44 10.01
CA ASP A 324 11.13 12.79 10.95
C ASP A 324 10.82 13.73 12.13
N THR A 325 9.76 14.51 12.00
CA THR A 325 9.39 15.55 12.97
C THR A 325 8.50 15.08 14.11
N ARG A 326 8.17 13.77 14.19
CA ARG A 326 7.17 13.23 15.14
C ARG A 326 7.50 13.50 16.60
N ASP A 327 8.78 13.41 16.95
CA ASP A 327 9.27 13.63 18.32
C ASP A 327 9.83 15.05 18.52
N MET A 328 9.69 15.92 17.51
CA MET A 328 10.26 17.28 17.52
C MET A 328 9.18 18.30 17.92
N GLY A 329 9.37 19.00 19.03
CA GLY A 329 8.47 20.09 19.45
C GLY A 329 8.40 21.23 18.44
N ILE A 330 7.26 21.90 18.33
CA ILE A 330 7.00 22.97 17.33
C ILE A 330 8.06 24.09 17.38
N GLU A 331 8.50 24.51 18.55
CA GLU A 331 9.56 25.53 18.67
C GLU A 331 10.91 25.03 18.16
N THR A 332 11.23 23.74 18.34
CA THR A 332 12.42 23.12 17.76
C THR A 332 12.31 23.03 16.24
N GLN A 333 11.13 22.70 15.71
CA GLN A 333 10.89 22.67 14.26
C GLN A 333 11.06 24.07 13.64
N LYS A 334 10.51 25.12 14.27
CA LYS A 334 10.69 26.52 13.83
C LYS A 334 12.16 26.91 13.80
N ALA A 335 12.88 26.69 14.90
CA ALA A 335 14.30 27.01 14.99
C ALA A 335 15.13 26.24 13.94
N PHE A 336 14.78 24.98 13.71
CA PHE A 336 15.45 24.15 12.71
C PHE A 336 15.18 24.66 11.28
N ALA A 337 13.92 24.93 10.93
CA ALA A 337 13.55 25.49 9.62
C ALA A 337 14.24 26.83 9.34
N LEU A 338 14.28 27.74 10.33
CA LEU A 338 14.99 29.01 10.22
C LEU A 338 16.50 28.82 10.00
N THR A 339 17.10 27.86 10.69
CA THR A 339 18.52 27.55 10.52
C THR A 339 18.81 27.00 9.13
N LEU A 340 17.95 26.13 8.60
CA LEU A 340 18.07 25.60 7.25
C LEU A 340 17.93 26.70 6.20
N ALA A 341 16.94 27.58 6.33
CA ALA A 341 16.75 28.72 5.43
C ALA A 341 17.99 29.64 5.41
N ARG A 342 18.57 29.90 6.60
CA ARG A 342 19.80 30.68 6.72
C ARG A 342 21.00 29.98 6.10
N ALA A 343 21.15 28.67 6.33
CA ALA A 343 22.21 27.88 5.70
C ALA A 343 22.08 27.89 4.17
N ASP A 344 20.88 27.72 3.63
CA ASP A 344 20.62 27.79 2.19
C ASP A 344 20.96 29.16 1.63
N ALA A 345 20.60 30.25 2.30
CA ALA A 345 20.96 31.61 1.89
C ALA A 345 22.49 31.83 1.88
N LEU A 346 23.24 31.24 2.81
CA LEU A 346 24.70 31.31 2.84
C LEU A 346 25.33 30.50 1.70
N ILE A 347 24.82 29.29 1.43
CA ILE A 347 25.26 28.46 0.29
C ILE A 347 25.05 29.20 -1.03
N HIS A 348 23.89 29.84 -1.22
CA HIS A 348 23.60 30.62 -2.43
C HIS A 348 24.54 31.82 -2.62
N ARG A 349 25.06 32.39 -1.52
CA ARG A 349 26.04 33.48 -1.53
C ARG A 349 27.50 33.00 -1.66
N GLY A 350 27.72 31.68 -1.65
CA GLY A 350 29.05 31.07 -1.67
C GLY A 350 29.77 31.05 -0.31
N ASP A 351 29.13 31.48 0.77
CA ASP A 351 29.70 31.41 2.14
C ASP A 351 29.51 30.02 2.75
N ASN A 352 30.21 29.05 2.16
CA ASN A 352 30.08 27.64 2.54
C ASN A 352 30.62 27.35 3.95
N LEU A 353 31.63 28.09 4.42
CA LEU A 353 32.20 27.89 5.76
C LEU A 353 31.18 28.22 6.85
N SER A 354 30.49 29.35 6.73
CA SER A 354 29.42 29.74 7.66
C SER A 354 28.22 28.77 7.58
N ALA A 355 27.86 28.33 6.37
CA ALA A 355 26.81 27.33 6.19
C ALA A 355 27.14 26.00 6.87
N ILE A 356 28.37 25.49 6.69
CA ILE A 356 28.86 24.27 7.34
C ILE A 356 28.79 24.40 8.87
N ALA A 357 29.23 25.53 9.42
CA ALA A 357 29.19 25.78 10.86
C ALA A 357 27.75 25.73 11.42
N LEU A 358 26.78 26.34 10.72
CA LEU A 358 25.37 26.26 11.10
C LEU A 358 24.84 24.82 11.01
N LEU A 359 25.10 24.13 9.90
CA LEU A 359 24.61 22.78 9.66
C LEU A 359 25.14 21.77 10.69
N LYS A 360 26.40 21.90 11.14
CA LYS A 360 27.00 21.05 12.19
C LYS A 360 26.29 21.14 13.55
N THR A 361 25.49 22.19 13.77
CA THR A 361 24.64 22.30 14.98
C THR A 361 23.55 21.22 15.02
N TYR A 362 23.05 20.82 13.84
CA TYR A 362 21.97 19.85 13.68
C TYR A 362 22.43 18.50 13.10
N ALA A 363 23.53 18.49 12.34
CA ALA A 363 24.15 17.29 11.78
C ALA A 363 25.42 16.91 12.55
N ASN A 364 25.24 16.36 13.76
CA ASN A 364 26.33 15.92 14.65
C ASN A 364 26.05 14.55 15.28
N GLU A 365 27.03 13.99 15.97
CA GLU A 365 26.99 12.62 16.50
C GLU A 365 25.83 12.33 17.45
N GLN A 366 25.31 13.34 18.17
CA GLN A 366 24.22 13.15 19.13
C GLN A 366 22.82 13.18 18.50
N ARG A 367 22.69 13.74 17.30
CA ARG A 367 21.39 13.96 16.65
C ARG A 367 21.04 12.79 15.73
N ASP A 368 19.81 12.30 15.86
CA ASP A 368 19.29 11.27 14.96
C ASP A 368 19.28 11.75 13.50
N ILE A 369 19.65 10.85 12.57
CA ILE A 369 19.73 11.20 11.15
C ILE A 369 18.35 11.40 10.57
N ALA A 370 17.36 10.54 10.88
CA ALA A 370 16.03 10.67 10.28
C ALA A 370 15.36 11.98 10.72
N ALA A 371 15.46 12.34 12.00
CA ALA A 371 14.87 13.57 12.53
C ALA A 371 15.51 14.85 11.96
N TYR A 372 16.81 14.85 11.67
CA TYR A 372 17.54 16.04 11.22
C TYR A 372 18.10 15.90 9.79
N PHE A 373 17.58 14.96 9.01
CA PHE A 373 18.10 14.59 7.69
C PHE A 373 18.34 15.78 6.75
N PRO A 374 17.48 16.81 6.67
CA PRO A 374 17.72 17.97 5.82
C PRO A 374 19.05 18.70 6.09
N ALA A 375 19.55 18.68 7.32
CA ALA A 375 20.87 19.23 7.65
C ALA A 375 22.00 18.30 7.22
N TYR A 376 21.86 16.99 7.46
CA TYR A 376 22.81 15.98 7.00
C TYR A 376 22.99 16.01 5.49
N ALA A 377 21.89 16.13 4.73
CA ALA A 377 21.91 16.16 3.28
C ALA A 377 22.68 17.37 2.73
N ARG A 378 22.46 18.56 3.31
CA ARG A 378 23.19 19.78 2.93
C ARG A 378 24.65 19.69 3.32
N LEU A 379 24.93 19.23 4.54
CA LEU A 379 26.30 19.11 5.04
C LEU A 379 27.11 18.13 4.20
N TYR A 380 26.55 16.96 3.86
CA TYR A 380 27.23 15.95 3.04
C TYR A 380 27.56 16.45 1.64
N ARG A 381 26.69 17.26 1.01
CA ARG A 381 26.95 17.86 -0.30
C ARG A 381 28.04 18.93 -0.27
N LEU A 382 28.21 19.64 0.84
CA LEU A 382 29.22 20.69 0.99
C LEU A 382 30.57 20.15 1.48
N ASP A 383 30.55 19.21 2.42
CA ASP A 383 31.72 18.68 3.12
C ASP A 383 31.51 17.16 3.36
N PRO A 384 31.70 16.32 2.33
CA PRO A 384 31.49 14.87 2.41
C PRO A 384 32.59 14.21 3.26
N GLN A 385 32.39 14.18 4.57
CA GLN A 385 33.33 13.55 5.51
C GLN A 385 33.10 12.02 5.62
N PRO A 386 34.17 11.21 5.81
CA PRO A 386 34.03 9.76 5.99
C PRO A 386 33.14 9.36 7.17
N ALA A 387 33.24 10.07 8.30
CA ALA A 387 32.40 9.81 9.47
C ALA A 387 30.92 10.09 9.19
N LEU A 388 30.63 11.14 8.41
CA LEU A 388 29.27 11.49 8.00
C LEU A 388 28.70 10.43 7.06
N LEU A 389 29.50 9.99 6.08
CA LEU A 389 29.14 8.91 5.16
C LEU A 389 28.84 7.61 5.92
N ALA A 390 29.67 7.22 6.90
CA ALA A 390 29.45 6.02 7.69
C ALA A 390 28.10 6.03 8.43
N ARG A 391 27.71 7.20 8.96
CA ARG A 391 26.40 7.34 9.63
C ARG A 391 25.25 7.32 8.64
N LEU A 392 25.39 7.94 7.46
CA LEU A 392 24.40 7.86 6.39
C LEU A 392 24.24 6.43 5.88
N ILE A 393 25.33 5.67 5.75
CA ILE A 393 25.33 4.23 5.42
C ILE A 393 24.54 3.45 6.46
N HIS A 394 24.81 3.68 7.75
CA HIS A 394 24.10 3.00 8.84
C HIS A 394 22.59 3.31 8.81
N SER A 395 22.24 4.60 8.63
CA SER A 395 20.85 5.05 8.52
C SER A 395 20.14 4.46 7.30
N ALA A 396 20.80 4.44 6.15
CA ALA A 396 20.29 3.81 4.93
C ALA A 396 20.10 2.30 5.11
N ALA A 397 21.06 1.60 5.71
CA ALA A 397 20.95 0.17 5.99
C ALA A 397 19.84 -0.16 7.01
N ALA A 398 19.50 0.78 7.90
CA ALA A 398 18.34 0.67 8.79
C ALA A 398 16.99 0.95 8.09
N GLY A 399 17.00 1.26 6.79
CA GLY A 399 15.81 1.48 5.97
C GLY A 399 15.43 2.94 5.75
N HIS A 400 16.27 3.91 6.14
CA HIS A 400 15.98 5.33 5.88
C HIS A 400 16.21 5.67 4.40
N ARG A 401 15.11 5.75 3.64
CA ARG A 401 15.13 6.00 2.19
C ARG A 401 15.89 7.27 1.79
N PRO A 402 15.63 8.45 2.38
CA PRO A 402 16.35 9.66 1.98
C PRO A 402 17.88 9.55 2.16
N SER A 403 18.34 8.83 3.18
CA SER A 403 19.78 8.59 3.39
C SER A 403 20.40 7.79 2.25
N TYR A 404 19.72 6.74 1.79
CA TYR A 404 20.19 5.95 0.65
C TYR A 404 20.18 6.76 -0.65
N ASP A 405 19.09 7.48 -0.91
CA ASP A 405 18.93 8.30 -2.13
C ASP A 405 20.02 9.39 -2.20
N LEU A 406 20.55 9.83 -1.06
CA LEU A 406 21.67 10.77 -1.00
C LEU A 406 23.04 10.13 -1.34
N ILE A 407 23.25 8.85 -1.01
CA ILE A 407 24.56 8.20 -1.05
C ILE A 407 24.70 7.10 -2.10
N HIS A 408 23.65 6.76 -2.86
CA HIS A 408 23.67 5.61 -3.76
C HIS A 408 24.76 5.70 -4.84
N ASP A 409 25.03 6.89 -5.38
CA ASP A 409 26.13 7.12 -6.32
C ASP A 409 27.49 6.83 -5.69
N THR A 410 27.68 7.24 -4.44
CA THR A 410 28.87 6.92 -3.65
C THR A 410 29.00 5.41 -3.47
N LEU A 411 27.89 4.71 -3.15
CA LEU A 411 27.89 3.26 -2.97
C LEU A 411 28.17 2.48 -4.26
N GLU A 412 27.79 3.01 -5.43
CA GLU A 412 28.06 2.37 -6.73
C GLU A 412 29.56 2.34 -7.05
N HIS A 413 30.32 3.34 -6.58
CA HIS A 413 31.75 3.48 -6.88
C HIS A 413 32.67 3.10 -5.72
N SER A 414 32.12 2.92 -4.51
CA SER A 414 32.89 2.56 -3.32
C SER A 414 33.45 1.14 -3.40
N ASP A 415 34.54 0.89 -2.68
CA ASP A 415 35.00 -0.48 -2.44
C ASP A 415 34.03 -1.17 -1.44
N PRO A 416 33.33 -2.25 -1.82
CA PRO A 416 32.46 -2.95 -0.88
C PRO A 416 33.23 -3.53 0.32
N ALA A 417 34.54 -3.77 0.21
CA ALA A 417 35.36 -4.24 1.34
C ALA A 417 35.51 -3.18 2.46
N SER A 418 35.31 -1.89 2.15
CA SER A 418 35.33 -0.82 3.15
C SER A 418 33.98 -0.61 3.82
N LEU A 419 32.92 -1.31 3.40
CA LEU A 419 31.59 -1.22 3.98
C LEU A 419 31.41 -2.25 5.09
N PRO A 420 30.62 -1.96 6.14
CA PRO A 420 30.24 -2.96 7.13
C PRO A 420 29.48 -4.12 6.47
N ALA A 421 29.89 -5.36 6.73
CA ALA A 421 29.31 -6.55 6.10
C ALA A 421 27.79 -6.67 6.31
N ASP A 422 27.31 -6.34 7.51
CA ASP A 422 25.89 -6.37 7.86
C ASP A 422 25.05 -5.33 7.11
N SER A 423 25.69 -4.24 6.65
CA SER A 423 25.01 -3.20 5.87
C SER A 423 24.86 -3.57 4.39
N ILE A 424 25.66 -4.51 3.87
CA ILE A 424 25.67 -4.84 2.44
C ILE A 424 24.32 -5.38 1.98
N LEU A 425 23.72 -6.32 2.72
CA LEU A 425 22.44 -6.92 2.32
C LEU A 425 21.29 -5.88 2.31
N PRO A 426 21.04 -5.11 3.39
CA PRO A 426 19.99 -4.10 3.37
C PRO A 426 20.17 -3.04 2.28
N LEU A 427 21.41 -2.58 2.05
CA LEU A 427 21.71 -1.62 0.99
C LEU A 427 21.51 -2.21 -0.41
N ALA A 428 21.91 -3.47 -0.63
CA ALA A 428 21.68 -4.18 -1.89
C ALA A 428 20.19 -4.44 -2.13
N GLN A 429 19.42 -4.74 -1.08
CA GLN A 429 17.97 -4.86 -1.19
C GLN A 429 17.37 -3.53 -1.61
N GLN A 430 17.71 -2.43 -0.94
CA GLN A 430 17.21 -1.11 -1.24
C GLN A 430 17.60 -0.64 -2.66
N ALA A 431 18.84 -0.91 -3.07
CA ALA A 431 19.28 -0.69 -4.44
C ALA A 431 18.48 -1.51 -5.45
N GLY A 432 18.19 -2.78 -5.13
CA GLY A 432 17.29 -3.63 -5.90
C GLY A 432 15.94 -2.98 -6.10
N LYS A 433 15.27 -2.57 -5.00
CA LYS A 433 13.95 -1.91 -5.00
C LYS A 433 13.90 -0.68 -5.90
N GLN A 434 14.97 0.08 -5.92
CA GLN A 434 15.10 1.30 -6.73
C GLN A 434 15.67 1.05 -8.14
N GLN A 435 15.91 -0.21 -8.51
CA GLN A 435 16.45 -0.62 -9.81
C GLN A 435 17.88 -0.13 -10.07
N HIS A 436 18.62 0.23 -9.01
CA HIS A 436 20.02 0.61 -9.06
C HIS A 436 20.90 -0.64 -9.16
N TYR A 437 20.75 -1.41 -10.24
CA TYR A 437 21.39 -2.72 -10.40
C TYR A 437 22.91 -2.65 -10.39
N ARG A 438 23.51 -1.57 -10.89
CA ARG A 438 24.97 -1.36 -10.84
C ARG A 438 25.45 -1.27 -9.39
N THR A 439 24.71 -0.56 -8.54
CA THR A 439 24.95 -0.52 -7.10
C THR A 439 24.77 -1.91 -6.46
N VAL A 440 23.73 -2.69 -6.82
CA VAL A 440 23.56 -4.07 -6.33
C VAL A 440 24.78 -4.92 -6.65
N LEU A 441 25.23 -4.89 -7.90
CA LEU A 441 26.39 -5.64 -8.37
C LEU A 441 27.68 -5.18 -7.67
N ASN A 442 27.86 -3.87 -7.47
CA ASN A 442 29.02 -3.34 -6.77
C ASN A 442 29.04 -3.74 -5.29
N LEU A 443 27.91 -3.63 -4.59
CA LEU A 443 27.79 -3.96 -3.17
C LEU A 443 28.04 -5.46 -2.90
N THR A 444 27.60 -6.33 -3.81
CA THR A 444 27.64 -7.78 -3.61
C THR A 444 28.88 -8.45 -4.22
N ARG A 445 29.69 -7.75 -5.04
CA ARG A 445 30.90 -8.32 -5.64
C ARG A 445 31.87 -8.76 -4.56
N ASN A 446 32.54 -9.90 -4.78
CA ASN A 446 33.55 -10.46 -3.88
C ASN A 446 33.09 -10.66 -2.42
N PHE A 447 31.79 -10.66 -2.13
CA PHE A 447 31.29 -10.77 -0.76
C PHE A 447 31.73 -12.08 -0.08
N ALA A 448 31.70 -13.22 -0.78
CA ALA A 448 32.23 -14.49 -0.24
C ALA A 448 33.76 -14.47 -0.03
N LYS A 449 34.50 -13.65 -0.78
CA LYS A 449 35.96 -13.52 -0.60
C LYS A 449 36.27 -12.69 0.64
N ASN A 450 35.51 -11.62 0.86
CA ASN A 450 35.71 -10.69 1.97
C ASN A 450 35.09 -11.24 3.28
N HIS A 451 33.98 -11.99 3.18
CA HIS A 451 33.21 -12.51 4.31
C HIS A 451 32.74 -13.97 4.06
N PRO A 452 33.67 -14.95 4.05
CA PRO A 452 33.41 -16.32 3.57
C PRO A 452 32.34 -17.13 4.33
N ASN A 453 31.95 -16.72 5.54
CA ASN A 453 30.98 -17.43 6.38
C ASN A 453 29.81 -16.52 6.82
N HIS A 454 29.59 -15.40 6.14
CA HIS A 454 28.53 -14.47 6.54
C HIS A 454 27.14 -15.07 6.28
N PRO A 455 26.17 -14.94 7.21
CA PRO A 455 24.82 -15.49 7.04
C PRO A 455 24.11 -15.03 5.75
N HIS A 456 24.35 -13.77 5.36
CA HIS A 456 23.73 -13.13 4.19
C HIS A 456 24.40 -13.46 2.84
N LEU A 457 25.32 -14.43 2.78
CA LEU A 457 26.02 -14.77 1.56
C LEU A 457 25.05 -15.19 0.45
N VAL A 458 24.11 -16.10 0.75
CA VAL A 458 23.17 -16.63 -0.24
C VAL A 458 22.23 -15.52 -0.73
N GLU A 459 21.70 -14.70 0.18
CA GLU A 459 20.87 -13.53 -0.15
C GLU A 459 21.59 -12.55 -1.08
N ASN A 460 22.85 -12.20 -0.77
CA ASN A 460 23.62 -11.24 -1.54
C ASN A 460 23.87 -11.73 -2.97
N TYR A 461 24.30 -12.99 -3.14
CA TYR A 461 24.53 -13.54 -4.48
C TYR A 461 23.22 -13.83 -5.24
N TYR A 462 22.12 -14.10 -4.55
CA TYR A 462 20.81 -14.17 -5.18
C TYR A 462 20.41 -12.81 -5.77
N LEU A 463 20.56 -11.72 -5.00
CA LEU A 463 20.31 -10.35 -5.50
C LEU A 463 21.25 -9.98 -6.66
N ALA A 464 22.53 -10.36 -6.57
CA ALA A 464 23.49 -10.17 -7.66
C ALA A 464 23.05 -10.89 -8.94
N ALA A 465 22.59 -12.13 -8.83
CA ALA A 465 22.10 -12.90 -9.98
C ALA A 465 20.85 -12.28 -10.61
N LEU A 466 19.92 -11.77 -9.79
CA LEU A 466 18.76 -11.04 -10.30
C LEU A 466 19.17 -9.75 -11.01
N ALA A 467 20.11 -8.99 -10.44
CA ALA A 467 20.63 -7.78 -11.08
C ALA A 467 21.35 -8.09 -12.41
N LEU A 468 22.14 -9.18 -12.48
CA LEU A 468 22.75 -9.66 -13.73
C LEU A 468 21.69 -9.99 -14.79
N ALA A 469 20.63 -10.71 -14.42
CA ALA A 469 19.54 -11.02 -15.35
C ALA A 469 18.85 -9.76 -15.87
N LYS A 470 18.57 -8.79 -14.98
CA LYS A 470 17.90 -7.52 -15.33
C LYS A 470 18.76 -6.59 -16.19
N THR A 471 20.09 -6.71 -16.10
CA THR A 471 21.06 -5.98 -16.92
C THR A 471 21.41 -6.70 -18.23
N GLY A 472 20.69 -7.77 -18.57
CA GLY A 472 20.89 -8.53 -19.82
C GLY A 472 22.00 -9.59 -19.74
N ALA A 473 22.72 -9.70 -18.62
CA ALA A 473 23.74 -10.72 -18.38
C ALA A 473 23.16 -12.05 -17.86
N ALA A 474 22.11 -12.54 -18.52
CA ALA A 474 21.44 -13.80 -18.15
C ALA A 474 22.37 -15.02 -18.23
N ASP A 475 23.37 -14.95 -19.12
CA ASP A 475 24.46 -15.91 -19.27
C ASP A 475 25.35 -16.03 -18.04
N LYS A 476 25.49 -14.96 -17.24
CA LYS A 476 26.21 -14.94 -15.97
C LYS A 476 25.28 -15.21 -14.78
N ALA A 477 24.03 -14.77 -14.86
CA ALA A 477 23.04 -14.98 -13.80
C ALA A 477 22.71 -16.46 -13.58
N LEU A 478 22.47 -17.21 -14.67
CA LEU A 478 22.10 -18.62 -14.61
C LEU A 478 23.16 -19.51 -13.92
N PRO A 479 24.44 -19.50 -14.31
CA PRO A 479 25.45 -20.33 -13.64
C PRO A 479 25.64 -19.93 -12.17
N LEU A 480 25.50 -18.64 -11.83
CA LEU A 480 25.56 -18.17 -10.44
C LEU A 480 24.41 -18.76 -9.59
N LEU A 481 23.18 -18.75 -10.10
CA LEU A 481 22.04 -19.35 -9.41
C LEU A 481 22.17 -20.87 -9.29
N GLN A 482 22.65 -21.54 -10.33
CA GLN A 482 22.92 -22.99 -10.30
C GLN A 482 23.96 -23.33 -9.24
N GLN A 483 25.07 -22.58 -9.18
CA GLN A 483 26.10 -22.76 -8.17
C GLN A 483 25.55 -22.55 -6.75
N LEU A 484 24.74 -21.52 -6.52
CA LEU A 484 24.08 -21.31 -5.23
C LEU A 484 23.17 -22.47 -4.85
N HIS A 485 22.37 -22.96 -5.81
CA HIS A 485 21.45 -24.06 -5.56
C HIS A 485 22.17 -25.37 -5.22
N THR A 486 23.28 -25.68 -5.90
CA THR A 486 24.10 -26.87 -5.63
C THR A 486 24.84 -26.76 -4.30
N ARG A 487 25.36 -25.58 -3.96
CA ARG A 487 26.18 -25.40 -2.74
C ARG A 487 25.34 -25.24 -1.47
N TYR A 488 24.10 -24.76 -1.60
CA TYR A 488 23.21 -24.48 -0.47
C TYR A 488 21.82 -25.10 -0.67
N PRO A 489 21.71 -26.45 -0.77
CA PRO A 489 20.44 -27.13 -1.05
C PRO A 489 19.40 -26.96 0.06
N ASP A 490 19.83 -26.88 1.32
CA ASP A 490 18.95 -26.77 2.50
C ASP A 490 18.65 -25.31 2.90
N HIS A 491 19.08 -24.33 2.11
CA HIS A 491 18.87 -22.93 2.44
C HIS A 491 17.39 -22.54 2.33
N PRO A 492 16.84 -21.65 3.18
CA PRO A 492 15.45 -21.21 3.11
C PRO A 492 15.01 -20.65 1.74
N ARG A 493 15.97 -20.17 0.93
CA ARG A 493 15.75 -19.65 -0.42
C ARG A 493 15.93 -20.67 -1.56
N ALA A 494 16.28 -21.93 -1.28
CA ALA A 494 16.61 -22.91 -2.30
C ALA A 494 15.48 -23.10 -3.33
N ALA A 495 14.21 -23.14 -2.87
CA ALA A 495 13.05 -23.23 -3.76
C ALA A 495 12.89 -21.99 -4.66
N THR A 496 13.13 -20.80 -4.12
CA THR A 496 13.08 -19.54 -4.89
C THR A 496 14.20 -19.48 -5.94
N ILE A 497 15.41 -19.95 -5.59
CA ILE A 497 16.54 -20.04 -6.52
C ILE A 497 16.22 -21.01 -7.66
N ALA A 498 15.64 -22.18 -7.36
CA ALA A 498 15.22 -23.15 -8.38
C ALA A 498 14.18 -22.57 -9.36
N GLN A 499 13.22 -21.78 -8.86
CA GLN A 499 12.26 -21.09 -9.71
C GLN A 499 12.92 -20.03 -10.61
N ALA A 500 13.89 -19.27 -10.08
CA ALA A 500 14.64 -18.29 -10.86
C ALA A 500 15.45 -18.94 -11.98
N ILE A 501 16.08 -20.09 -11.72
CA ILE A 501 16.78 -20.92 -12.73
C ILE A 501 15.82 -21.32 -13.85
N ALA A 502 14.66 -21.89 -13.51
CA ALA A 502 13.68 -22.33 -14.50
C ALA A 502 13.18 -21.18 -15.39
N ARG A 503 12.96 -19.99 -14.82
CA ARG A 503 12.55 -18.79 -15.56
C ARG A 503 13.61 -18.36 -16.60
N LEU A 504 14.88 -18.31 -16.19
CA LEU A 504 15.98 -17.89 -17.08
C LEU A 504 16.29 -18.92 -18.18
N GLN A 505 16.06 -20.20 -17.92
CA GLN A 505 16.20 -21.24 -18.93
C GLN A 505 15.08 -21.17 -19.97
N GLY A 506 13.84 -20.90 -19.55
CA GLY A 506 12.70 -20.72 -20.44
C GLY A 506 12.83 -19.49 -21.36
N SER A 507 13.36 -18.38 -20.85
CA SER A 507 13.57 -17.16 -21.65
C SER A 507 14.70 -17.26 -22.68
N ARG A 508 15.53 -18.32 -22.65
CA ARG A 508 16.61 -18.57 -23.61
C ARG A 508 16.15 -19.38 -24.82
N GLN A 509 14.96 -19.97 -24.76
CA GLN A 509 14.38 -20.82 -25.81
C GLN A 509 13.39 -20.08 -26.71
N THR A 510 13.10 -18.81 -26.40
CA THR A 510 12.34 -17.86 -27.22
C THR A 510 13.28 -16.82 -27.79
#